data_AF-A0A0Q0E7V8-F1
#
_entry.id   AF-A0A0Q0E7V8-F1
#
_cell.length_a   1.000
_cell.length_b   1.000
_cell.length_c   1.000
_cell.angle_alpha   90.00
_cell.angle_beta   90.00
_cell.angle_gamma   90.00
#
_symmetry.space_group_name_H-M   'P 1'
#
loop_
_entity.id
_entity.type
_entity.pdbx_description
1 polymer ?
#
loop_
_entity_poly.entity_id
_entity_poly.type
_entity_poly.pdbx_seq_one_letter_code
_entity_poly.pdbx_strand_id
1 'polypeptide(L)' 'MSNSATNSVKRLNNDAAVKAEYWLKQFGTAQVVPAAGLAGVFKVLNLEQAQSRGLSLFWSHDLDKLGAFIDSTK' A
#
# COMPACT_ATOMS: atom_id res chain seq x y z
N MET A 1 19.24 -2.65 -5.04
CA MET A 1 18.16 -3.49 -5.61
C MET A 1 17.55 -2.75 -6.79
N SER A 2 17.43 -3.40 -7.95
CA SER A 2 16.86 -2.81 -9.17
C SER A 2 15.34 -2.71 -9.05
N ASN A 3 14.75 -1.57 -9.44
CA ASN A 3 13.31 -1.29 -9.46
C ASN A 3 12.61 -2.04 -10.61
N SER A 4 12.78 -3.36 -10.67
CA SER A 4 12.12 -4.21 -11.66
C SER A 4 10.75 -4.66 -11.17
N ALA A 5 9.81 -4.83 -12.10
CA ALA A 5 8.43 -5.23 -11.79
C ALA A 5 8.35 -6.53 -10.96
N THR A 6 9.31 -7.45 -11.11
CA THR A 6 9.38 -8.70 -10.33
C THR A 6 9.79 -8.46 -8.86
N ASN A 7 10.72 -7.53 -8.61
CA ASN A 7 11.12 -7.19 -7.23
C ASN A 7 9.98 -6.45 -6.51
N SER A 8 9.28 -5.57 -7.24
CA SER A 8 8.11 -4.85 -6.78
C SER A 8 7.00 -5.78 -6.26
N VAL A 9 6.79 -6.95 -6.88
CA VAL A 9 5.78 -7.94 -6.43
C VAL A 9 6.07 -8.46 -5.03
N LYS A 10 7.31 -8.89 -4.77
CA LYS A 10 7.69 -9.46 -3.47
C LYS A 10 7.47 -8.43 -2.36
N ARG A 11 7.94 -7.20 -2.56
CA ARG A 11 7.85 -6.15 -1.54
C ARG A 11 6.42 -5.67 -1.29
N LEU A 12 5.61 -5.56 -2.35
CA LEU A 12 4.25 -5.07 -2.21
C LEU A 12 3.28 -6.16 -1.76
N ASN A 13 3.18 -7.25 -2.52
CA ASN A 13 2.15 -8.26 -2.30
C ASN A 13 2.53 -9.24 -1.19
N ASN A 14 3.79 -9.66 -1.12
CA ASN A 14 4.19 -10.67 -0.13
C ASN A 14 4.54 -10.05 1.23
N ASP A 15 5.09 -8.84 1.26
CA ASP A 15 5.44 -8.18 2.52
C ASP A 15 4.38 -7.18 2.98
N ALA A 16 4.14 -6.11 2.21
CA ALA A 16 3.28 -5.01 2.66
C ALA A 16 1.80 -5.41 2.81
N ALA A 17 1.24 -6.09 1.81
CA ALA A 17 -0.16 -6.50 1.85
C ALA A 17 -0.44 -7.61 2.89
N VAL A 18 0.53 -8.50 3.15
CA VAL A 18 0.42 -9.47 4.26
C VAL A 18 0.39 -8.75 5.62
N LYS A 19 1.23 -7.73 5.80
CA LYS A 19 1.21 -6.91 7.03
C LYS A 19 -0.08 -6.12 7.17
N ALA A 20 -0.63 -5.60 6.08
CA ALA A 20 -1.92 -4.90 6.08
C ALA A 20 -3.04 -5.79 6.62
N GLU A 21 -3.20 -6.99 6.07
CA GLU A 21 -4.20 -7.96 6.55
C GLU A 21 -3.99 -8.31 8.03
N TYR A 22 -2.74 -8.49 8.44
CA TYR A 22 -2.42 -8.77 9.84
C TYR A 22 -2.83 -7.62 10.75
N TRP A 23 -2.48 -6.37 10.41
CA TRP A 23 -2.85 -5.20 11.21
C TRP A 23 -4.35 -5.00 11.30
N LEU A 24 -5.08 -5.17 10.19
CA LEU A 24 -6.54 -5.08 10.20
C LEU A 24 -7.19 -6.14 11.09
N LYS A 25 -6.62 -7.36 11.14
CA LYS A 25 -7.08 -8.41 12.05
C LYS A 25 -6.76 -8.11 13.52
N GLN A 26 -5.60 -7.54 13.82
CA GLN A 26 -5.17 -7.32 15.20
C GLN A 26 -5.74 -6.04 15.82
N PHE A 27 -5.82 -4.97 15.05
CA PHE A 27 -6.16 -3.63 15.54
C PHE A 27 -7.55 -3.18 15.09
N GLY A 28 -8.22 -3.99 14.27
CA GLY A 28 -9.54 -3.68 13.71
C GLY A 28 -9.46 -2.73 12.52
N THR A 29 -10.60 -2.54 11.87
CA THR A 29 -10.75 -1.75 10.63
C THR A 29 -11.20 -0.31 10.89
N ALA A 30 -11.65 0.01 12.10
CA ALA A 30 -12.25 1.31 12.41
C ALA A 30 -11.22 2.42 12.66
N GLN A 31 -10.02 2.07 13.13
CA GLN A 31 -9.01 3.06 13.55
C GLN A 31 -7.64 2.87 12.87
N VAL A 32 -7.49 1.83 12.03
CA VAL A 32 -6.22 1.51 11.39
C VAL A 32 -6.40 1.46 9.88
N VAL A 33 -5.56 2.23 9.18
CA VAL A 33 -5.46 2.22 7.72
C VAL A 33 -4.02 1.85 7.34
N PRO A 34 -3.76 0.61 6.92
CA PRO A 34 -2.45 0.22 6.40
C PRO A 34 -2.15 0.94 5.09
N ALA A 35 -0.97 1.55 4.98
CA ALA A 35 -0.57 2.29 3.79
C ALA A 35 0.86 1.92 3.34
N ALA A 36 1.10 1.95 2.02
CA ALA A 36 2.41 1.77 1.42
C ALA A 36 2.75 2.91 0.45
N GLY A 37 3.98 3.44 0.60
CA GLY A 37 4.59 4.36 -0.36
C GLY A 37 5.26 3.59 -1.50
N LEU A 38 4.95 3.98 -2.74
CA LEU A 38 5.42 3.30 -3.96
C LEU A 38 6.47 4.12 -4.69
N ALA A 39 7.60 3.50 -5.00
CA ALA A 39 8.63 4.03 -5.88
C ALA A 39 9.05 2.94 -6.87
N GLY A 40 9.03 3.24 -8.17
CA GLY A 40 9.37 2.28 -9.23
C GLY A 40 8.17 1.81 -10.03
N VAL A 41 8.35 0.71 -10.78
CA VAL A 41 7.38 0.20 -11.74
C VAL A 41 6.65 -1.02 -11.19
N PHE A 42 5.33 -1.04 -11.35
CA PHE A 42 4.44 -2.09 -10.86
C PHE A 42 3.49 -2.53 -11.97
N LYS A 43 3.13 -3.83 -11.98
CA LYS A 43 1.99 -4.30 -12.78
C LYS A 43 0.71 -3.89 -12.07
N VAL A 44 -0.27 -3.39 -12.83
CA VAL A 44 -1.57 -2.95 -12.29
C VAL A 44 -2.25 -4.04 -11.46
N LEU A 45 -2.26 -5.28 -11.95
CA LEU A 45 -2.82 -6.44 -11.21
C LEU A 45 -2.25 -6.59 -9.80
N ASN A 46 -0.96 -6.28 -9.60
CA ASN A 46 -0.35 -6.38 -8.28
C ASN A 46 -0.80 -5.24 -7.36
N LEU A 47 -1.02 -4.05 -7.91
CA LEU A 47 -1.57 -2.92 -7.15
C LEU A 47 -3.01 -3.24 -6.71
N GLU A 48 -3.83 -3.75 -7.63
CA GLU A 48 -5.22 -4.16 -7.34
C GLU A 48 -5.28 -5.26 -6.28
N GLN A 49 -4.42 -6.27 -6.36
CA GLN A 49 -4.31 -7.33 -5.36
C GLN A 49 -3.87 -6.79 -3.98
N ALA A 50 -2.99 -5.80 -3.93
CA ALA A 50 -2.61 -5.19 -2.67
C ALA A 50 -3.77 -4.39 -2.07
N GLN A 51 -4.49 -3.64 -2.90
CA GLN A 51 -5.65 -2.84 -2.47
C GLN A 51 -6.81 -3.70 -1.99
N SER A 52 -7.12 -4.81 -2.66
CA SER A 52 -8.19 -5.73 -2.24
C SER A 52 -7.93 -6.37 -0.87
N ARG A 53 -6.66 -6.38 -0.44
CA ARG A 53 -6.21 -6.87 0.87
C ARG A 53 -6.16 -5.77 1.94
N GLY A 54 -6.69 -4.59 1.63
CA GLY A 54 -6.81 -3.48 2.55
C GLY A 54 -5.55 -2.62 2.68
N LEU A 55 -4.60 -2.73 1.74
CA LEU A 55 -3.44 -1.84 1.68
C LEU A 55 -3.74 -0.61 0.83
N SER A 56 -3.74 0.58 1.44
CA SER A 56 -3.78 1.85 0.72
C SER A 56 -2.43 2.16 0.07
N LEU A 57 -2.47 2.70 -1.15
CA LEU A 57 -1.26 2.92 -1.96
C LEU A 57 -1.08 4.41 -2.26
N PHE A 58 0.13 4.91 -2.04
CA PHE A 58 0.50 6.29 -2.33
C PHE A 58 1.79 6.34 -3.13
N TRP A 59 1.81 7.13 -4.20
CA TRP A 59 3.03 7.28 -5.00
C TRP A 59 3.98 8.26 -4.34
N SER A 60 5.25 7.86 -4.20
CA SER A 60 6.29 8.70 -3.60
C SER A 60 6.56 10.01 -4.35
N HIS A 61 6.21 10.09 -5.64
CA HIS A 61 6.35 11.29 -6.45
C HIS A 61 5.10 12.19 -6.43
N ASP A 62 4.02 11.77 -5.78
CA ASP A 62 2.74 12.49 -5.68
C ASP A 62 2.19 12.38 -4.25
N LEU A 63 2.98 12.86 -3.28
CA LEU A 63 2.65 12.80 -1.85
C LEU A 63 1.54 13.78 -1.46
N ASP A 64 1.18 14.73 -2.32
CA ASP A 64 0.03 15.62 -2.10
C ASP A 64 -1.26 14.81 -1.93
N LYS A 65 -1.37 13.65 -2.60
CA LYS A 65 -2.49 12.72 -2.42
C LYS A 65 -2.55 12.09 -1.03
N LEU A 66 -1.39 11.82 -0.42
CA LEU A 66 -1.31 11.35 0.95
C LEU A 66 -1.76 12.44 1.93
N GLY A 67 -1.32 13.68 1.70
CA GLY A 67 -1.77 14.84 2.48
C GLY A 67 -3.29 15.02 2.42
N ALA A 68 -3.85 15.04 1.21
CA ALA A 68 -5.29 15.15 0.99
C ALA A 68 -6.08 14.01 1.64
N PHE A 69 -5.55 12.78 1.61
CA PHE A 69 -6.15 11.65 2.32
C PHE A 69 -6.19 11.89 3.83
N ILE A 70 -5.06 12.28 4.45
CA ILE A 70 -4.99 12.53 5.90
C ILE A 70 -5.96 13.65 6.30
N ASP A 71 -6.01 14.74 5.52
CA ASP A 71 -6.93 15.85 5.79
C ASP A 71 -8.42 15.43 5.72
N SER A 72 -8.76 14.46 4.85
CA SER A 72 -10.13 13.92 4.76
C SER A 72 -10.54 13.05 5.94
N THR A 73 -9.59 12.66 6.80
CA THR A 73 -9.85 11.84 8.01
C THR A 73 -10.02 12.65 9.28
N LYS A 74 -9.94 13.99 9.18
CA LYS A 74 -10.16 14.93 10.28
C LYS A 74 -11.64 15.11 10.61
#